data_AF-A0AA35WSQ1-F1
#
_entry.id   AF-A0AA35WSQ1-F1
#
_cell.length_a   1.000
_cell.length_b   1.000
_cell.length_c   1.000
_cell.angle_alpha   90.00
_cell.angle_beta   90.00
_cell.angle_gamma   90.00
#
_symmetry.space_group_name_H-M   'P 1'
#
loop_
_entity.id
_entity.type
_entity.pdbx_description
1 polymer ?
#
loop_
_entity_poly.entity_id
_entity_poly.type
_entity_poly.pdbx_seq_one_letter_code
_entity_poly.pdbx_strand_id
1 'polypeptide(L)'
;MGFDVTLVDATAKKESNVCPHCHLILDTPMQTEEGIRLCKGCLEQIKIKPGGRCNCCDVTVKEGQYYPDRAALREVNAILVLCRHKKFGCSWQGRLELYKSHVAGCEFAGVSCPNAGCHEMVLAIQLQSHLAQCLYRLVTCSHCQEKLVAKDLEGHHSSSCRMYPVDCERCGEKVVHRHLLNHHLQHSCRLEECLVCNSLVDRKTSKHVGSSGDLSHSSSSSSTATDDSSKSQSATPSGGQGGKKSGPRSKQKQQRKGEKSSAVATTEEREEGQGEEDGGYHLGHPTAVFRHVQTLATQQELLRTDMASLSRTTVTRLTEAASRDSHGNEELDEGVIKLIGRLEDQLKAFGRQMETERNNRIAVEER
;
A
#
# COMPACT_ATOMS: atom_id res chain seq x y z
N MET A 1 25.90 9.94 15.29
CA MET A 1 26.34 8.53 15.34
C MET A 1 27.25 8.24 14.16
N GLY A 2 27.93 7.09 14.14
CA GLY A 2 28.68 6.62 12.98
C GLY A 2 27.82 5.88 11.94
N PHE A 3 28.48 5.32 10.93
CA PHE A 3 27.87 4.50 9.88
C PHE A 3 27.64 3.05 10.34
N ASP A 4 26.37 2.68 10.42
CA ASP A 4 25.90 1.28 10.44
C ASP A 4 25.78 0.77 8.99
N VAL A 5 26.75 -0.06 8.57
CA VAL A 5 26.91 -0.54 7.19
C VAL A 5 27.55 -1.93 7.17
N THR A 6 27.10 -2.79 6.25
CA THR A 6 27.76 -4.06 5.96
C THR A 6 28.89 -3.82 4.95
N LEU A 7 30.10 -4.30 5.24
CA LEU A 7 31.24 -4.17 4.33
C LEU A 7 31.19 -5.20 3.20
N VAL A 8 31.82 -4.88 2.07
CA VAL A 8 32.11 -5.87 1.01
C VAL A 8 33.23 -6.82 1.47
N ASP A 9 34.25 -6.26 2.13
CA ASP A 9 35.38 -6.97 2.74
C ASP A 9 35.46 -6.59 4.22
N ALA A 10 35.41 -7.58 5.11
CA ALA A 10 35.48 -7.37 6.56
C ALA A 10 36.84 -6.81 7.01
N THR A 11 37.93 -7.12 6.28
CA THR A 11 39.29 -6.65 6.60
C THR A 11 39.47 -5.14 6.40
N ALA A 12 38.59 -4.50 5.62
CA ALA A 12 38.56 -3.04 5.50
C ALA A 12 38.13 -2.32 6.80
N LYS A 13 37.58 -3.04 7.80
CA LYS A 13 37.29 -2.50 9.14
C LYS A 13 38.56 -2.37 9.99
N LYS A 14 39.44 -1.43 9.64
CA LYS A 14 40.54 -1.01 10.52
C LYS A 14 39.99 -0.42 11.82
N GLU A 15 40.61 -0.74 12.96
CA GLU A 15 40.28 -0.14 14.26
C GLU A 15 40.39 1.39 14.24
N SER A 16 41.38 1.91 13.52
CA SER A 16 41.60 3.35 13.28
C SER A 16 40.43 4.08 12.58
N ASN A 17 39.45 3.33 12.07
CA ASN A 17 38.29 3.83 11.33
C ASN A 17 36.97 3.62 12.10
N VAL A 18 37.05 3.11 13.34
CA VAL A 18 35.92 2.85 14.23
C VAL A 18 35.85 3.92 15.34
N CYS A 19 34.65 4.41 15.63
CA CYS A 19 34.43 5.37 16.70
C CYS A 19 34.38 4.66 18.07
N PRO A 20 35.26 4.95 19.04
CA PRO A 20 35.25 4.32 20.37
C PRO A 20 34.00 4.66 21.20
N HIS A 21 33.24 5.70 20.83
CA HIS A 21 31.98 6.06 21.50
C HIS A 21 30.74 5.28 21.03
N CYS A 22 30.71 4.83 19.77
CA CYS A 22 29.52 4.16 19.21
C CYS A 22 29.82 2.86 18.46
N HIS A 23 31.08 2.45 18.38
CA HIS A 23 31.60 1.20 17.79
C HIS A 23 31.26 0.97 16.30
N LEU A 24 30.66 1.98 15.66
CA LEU A 24 30.40 2.09 14.22
C LEU A 24 31.57 2.77 13.49
N ILE A 25 31.56 2.71 12.16
CA ILE A 25 32.54 3.39 11.30
C ILE A 25 32.35 4.91 11.41
N LEU A 26 33.44 5.69 11.43
CA LEU A 26 33.42 7.12 11.70
C LEU A 26 32.59 7.91 10.66
N ASP A 27 31.46 8.52 11.06
CA ASP A 27 30.77 9.52 10.22
C ASP A 27 31.27 10.92 10.56
N THR A 28 31.74 11.65 9.53
CA THR A 28 32.38 12.97 9.64
C THR A 28 33.48 12.96 10.72
N PRO A 29 34.63 12.31 10.45
CA PRO A 29 35.67 12.08 11.45
C PRO A 29 36.25 13.37 12.04
N MET A 30 36.34 13.40 13.36
CA MET A 30 37.05 14.39 14.17
C MET A 30 38.17 13.68 14.94
N GLN A 31 39.27 14.36 15.22
CA GLN A 31 40.40 13.86 16.00
C GLN A 31 40.72 14.86 17.12
N THR A 32 41.00 14.37 18.34
CA THR A 32 41.47 15.21 19.46
C THR A 32 42.99 15.41 19.41
N GLU A 33 43.53 16.32 20.24
CA GLU A 33 44.99 16.49 20.39
C GLU A 33 45.69 15.19 20.87
N GLU A 34 45.01 14.35 21.66
CA GLU A 34 45.48 13.02 22.07
C GLU A 34 45.39 11.95 20.96
N GLY A 35 44.92 12.33 19.76
CA GLY A 35 44.79 11.43 18.61
C GLY A 35 43.51 10.57 18.60
N ILE A 36 42.59 10.76 19.55
CA ILE A 36 41.36 9.97 19.62
C ILE A 36 40.42 10.38 18.49
N ARG A 37 40.09 9.44 17.60
CA ARG A 37 39.14 9.64 16.49
C ARG A 37 37.70 9.41 16.95
N LEU A 38 36.78 10.32 16.60
CA LEU A 38 35.35 10.28 16.93
C LEU A 38 34.51 10.69 15.71
N CYS A 39 33.26 10.20 15.61
CA CYS A 39 32.28 10.82 14.72
C CYS A 39 31.96 12.23 15.23
N LYS A 40 31.78 13.24 14.35
CA LYS A 40 31.44 14.62 14.77
C LYS A 40 30.30 14.66 15.79
N GLY A 41 29.16 14.04 15.48
CA GLY A 41 28.00 14.01 16.38
C GLY A 41 28.23 13.24 17.69
N CYS A 42 29.20 12.32 17.74
CA CYS A 42 29.58 11.62 18.96
C CYS A 42 30.49 12.49 19.85
N LEU A 43 31.41 13.23 19.24
CA LEU A 43 32.19 14.26 19.92
C LEU A 43 31.30 15.37 20.49
N GLU A 44 30.27 15.80 19.75
CA GLU A 44 29.27 16.77 20.22
C GLU A 44 28.46 16.23 21.42
N GLN A 45 28.09 14.94 21.42
CA GLN A 45 27.42 14.26 22.54
C GLN A 45 28.31 14.06 23.79
N ILE A 46 29.64 14.04 23.64
CA ILE A 46 30.58 13.89 24.76
C ILE A 46 30.85 15.25 25.42
N LYS A 47 31.05 16.32 24.64
CA LYS A 47 31.30 17.69 25.16
C LYS A 47 30.26 18.18 26.17
N ILE A 48 28.98 17.90 25.92
CA ILE A 48 27.87 18.38 26.75
C ILE A 48 27.77 17.65 28.10
N LYS A 49 28.60 16.63 28.36
CA LYS A 49 28.67 15.93 29.64
C LYS A 49 29.56 16.69 30.62
N PRO A 50 29.33 16.58 31.95
CA PRO A 50 30.20 17.17 32.96
C PRO A 50 31.67 16.82 32.73
N GLY A 51 32.54 17.83 32.61
CA GLY A 51 33.97 17.65 32.33
C GLY A 51 34.32 17.09 30.94
N GLY A 52 33.35 17.00 30.01
CA GLY A 52 33.58 16.50 28.65
C GLY A 52 33.95 15.02 28.55
N ARG A 53 33.63 14.19 29.57
CA ARG A 53 34.03 12.77 29.65
C ARG A 53 32.86 11.83 29.34
N CYS A 54 33.09 10.72 28.62
CA CYS A 54 32.13 9.62 28.59
C CYS A 54 32.47 8.52 29.58
N ASN A 55 31.58 8.31 30.54
CA ASN A 55 31.56 7.14 31.44
C ASN A 55 31.43 5.78 30.71
N CYS A 56 31.29 5.79 29.38
CA CYS A 56 31.03 4.62 28.53
C CYS A 56 32.27 4.05 27.82
N CYS A 57 33.25 4.90 27.51
CA CYS A 57 34.44 4.55 26.70
C CYS A 57 35.71 5.30 27.17
N ASP A 58 35.63 5.93 28.33
CA ASP A 58 36.59 6.82 29.00
C ASP A 58 37.18 7.99 28.18
N VAL A 59 36.72 8.20 26.95
CA VAL A 59 37.13 9.34 26.12
C VAL A 59 36.72 10.65 26.79
N THR A 60 37.70 11.52 26.98
CA THR A 60 37.52 12.92 27.38
C THR A 60 37.75 13.83 26.18
N VAL A 61 36.81 14.73 25.90
CA VAL A 61 36.94 15.79 24.90
C VAL A 61 37.06 17.12 25.62
N LYS A 62 38.25 17.72 25.56
CA LYS A 62 38.50 19.07 26.06
C LYS A 62 38.01 20.10 25.03
N GLU A 63 37.56 21.26 25.49
CA GLU A 63 37.02 22.27 24.58
C GLU A 63 38.13 22.91 23.73
N GLY A 64 37.83 23.20 22.46
CA GLY A 64 38.78 23.64 21.43
C GLY A 64 39.79 22.59 20.91
N GLN A 65 40.14 21.56 21.69
CA GLN A 65 41.26 20.64 21.41
C GLN A 65 40.90 19.48 20.46
N TYR A 66 40.28 19.80 19.32
CA TYR A 66 39.83 18.83 18.31
C TYR A 66 39.70 19.46 16.91
N TYR A 67 39.91 18.66 15.87
CA TYR A 67 39.88 19.10 14.47
C TYR A 67 39.28 18.05 13.53
N PRO A 68 38.75 18.42 12.34
CA PRO A 68 38.25 17.46 11.36
C PRO A 68 39.39 16.64 10.73
N ASP A 69 39.34 15.31 10.87
CA ASP A 69 40.37 14.42 10.32
C ASP A 69 40.10 14.13 8.83
N ARG A 70 40.74 14.92 7.96
CA ARG A 70 40.72 14.78 6.50
C ARG A 70 41.50 13.56 5.98
N ALA A 71 42.30 12.89 6.80
CA ALA A 71 42.92 11.61 6.45
C ALA A 71 41.92 10.47 6.68
N ALA A 72 41.39 10.34 7.90
CA ALA A 72 40.34 9.37 8.23
C ALA A 72 39.13 9.51 7.31
N LEU A 73 38.69 10.73 7.00
CA LEU A 73 37.55 10.94 6.08
C LEU A 73 37.79 10.33 4.70
N ARG A 74 39.01 10.42 4.16
CA ARG A 74 39.37 9.80 2.88
C ARG A 74 39.51 8.28 2.99
N GLU A 75 40.14 7.78 4.05
CA GLU A 75 40.23 6.34 4.31
C GLU A 75 38.85 5.69 4.45
N VAL A 76 37.95 6.31 5.21
CA VAL A 76 36.59 5.84 5.49
C VAL A 76 35.70 5.94 4.24
N ASN A 77 35.75 7.06 3.51
CA ASN A 77 34.98 7.21 2.27
C ASN A 77 35.35 6.17 1.19
N ALA A 78 36.61 5.72 1.18
CA ALA A 78 37.11 4.71 0.24
C ALA A 78 36.66 3.26 0.57
N ILE A 79 36.13 3.00 1.78
CA ILE A 79 35.65 1.66 2.17
C ILE A 79 34.50 1.23 1.26
N LEU A 80 34.57 0.01 0.74
CA LEU A 80 33.50 -0.59 -0.06
C LEU A 80 32.44 -1.22 0.86
N VAL A 81 31.19 -0.78 0.68
CA VAL A 81 30.03 -1.20 1.48
C VAL A 81 28.89 -1.72 0.61
N LEU A 82 28.07 -2.60 1.19
CA LEU A 82 26.87 -3.17 0.59
C LEU A 82 25.66 -2.31 0.93
N CYS A 83 24.65 -2.27 0.05
CA CYS A 83 23.36 -1.66 0.41
C CYS A 83 22.67 -2.45 1.55
N ARG A 84 22.13 -1.75 2.56
CA ARG A 84 21.33 -2.36 3.64
C ARG A 84 20.07 -3.10 3.14
N HIS A 85 19.62 -2.79 1.92
CA HIS A 85 18.51 -3.46 1.24
C HIS A 85 18.95 -4.67 0.39
N LYS A 86 20.20 -5.16 0.52
CA LYS A 86 20.67 -6.36 -0.19
C LYS A 86 19.79 -7.59 0.07
N LYS A 87 19.27 -7.73 1.29
CA LYS A 87 18.29 -8.78 1.66
C LYS A 87 16.93 -8.69 0.94
N PHE A 88 16.64 -7.57 0.27
CA PHE A 88 15.44 -7.36 -0.54
C PHE A 88 15.71 -7.41 -2.05
N GLY A 89 16.97 -7.67 -2.47
CA GLY A 89 17.37 -7.78 -3.87
C GLY A 89 18.34 -6.70 -4.36
N CYS A 90 18.70 -5.70 -3.53
CA CYS A 90 19.62 -4.64 -3.96
C CYS A 90 21.05 -5.18 -4.19
N SER A 91 21.48 -5.23 -5.44
CA SER A 91 22.83 -5.62 -5.84
C SER A 91 23.89 -4.53 -5.63
N TRP A 92 23.49 -3.32 -5.25
CA TRP A 92 24.42 -2.19 -5.11
C TRP A 92 25.49 -2.43 -4.05
N GLN A 93 26.73 -2.16 -4.46
CA GLN A 93 27.90 -2.06 -3.61
C GLN A 93 28.79 -0.94 -4.15
N GLY A 94 29.49 -0.23 -3.27
CA GLY A 94 30.31 0.91 -3.68
C GLY A 94 31.02 1.60 -2.52
N ARG A 95 31.77 2.67 -2.85
CA ARG A 95 32.45 3.50 -1.86
C ARG A 95 31.44 4.16 -0.91
N LEU A 96 31.78 4.21 0.37
CA LEU A 96 30.91 4.74 1.44
C LEU A 96 30.48 6.21 1.19
N GLU A 97 31.28 7.01 0.48
CA GLU A 97 30.90 8.36 0.05
C GLU A 97 29.65 8.41 -0.84
N LEU A 98 29.38 7.34 -1.61
CA LEU A 98 28.20 7.19 -2.48
C LEU A 98 27.04 6.47 -1.78
N TYR A 99 27.24 5.94 -0.57
CA TYR A 99 26.22 5.18 0.15
C TYR A 99 25.02 6.05 0.57
N LYS A 100 25.29 7.27 1.07
CA LYS A 100 24.23 8.21 1.51
C LYS A 100 23.29 8.61 0.37
N SER A 101 23.82 8.84 -0.84
CA SER A 101 22.99 9.13 -2.03
C SER A 101 22.31 7.89 -2.58
N HIS A 102 22.99 6.73 -2.61
CA HIS A 102 22.36 5.47 -3.03
C HIS A 102 21.15 5.10 -2.16
N VAL A 103 21.29 5.11 -0.83
CA VAL A 103 20.21 4.69 0.09
C VAL A 103 18.98 5.60 -0.03
N ALA A 104 19.17 6.90 -0.28
CA ALA A 104 18.07 7.86 -0.48
C ALA A 104 17.27 7.61 -1.77
N GLY A 105 17.87 7.00 -2.79
CA GLY A 105 17.22 6.64 -4.07
C GLY A 105 17.12 5.13 -4.32
N CYS A 106 17.22 4.30 -3.28
CA CYS A 106 17.29 2.85 -3.43
C CYS A 106 15.91 2.26 -3.77
N GLU A 107 15.78 1.66 -4.96
CA GLU A 107 14.53 1.04 -5.45
C GLU A 107 14.02 -0.11 -4.56
N PHE A 108 14.90 -0.69 -3.75
CA PHE A 108 14.61 -1.75 -2.77
C PHE A 108 14.43 -1.21 -1.34
N ALA A 109 14.33 0.12 -1.15
CA ALA A 109 13.88 0.71 0.09
C ALA A 109 12.37 0.53 0.26
N GLY A 110 11.92 0.34 1.50
CA GLY A 110 10.49 0.36 1.84
C GLY A 110 9.97 1.81 1.89
N VAL A 111 8.88 2.07 1.18
CA VAL A 111 8.19 3.36 1.13
C VAL A 111 6.70 3.19 1.47
N SER A 112 6.12 4.17 2.14
CA SER A 112 4.69 4.18 2.46
C SER A 112 3.87 4.51 1.21
N CYS A 113 2.70 3.88 1.07
CA CYS A 113 1.73 4.33 0.07
C CYS A 113 1.25 5.77 0.37
N PRO A 114 1.22 6.68 -0.63
CA PRO A 114 0.72 8.04 -0.46
C PRO A 114 -0.82 8.17 -0.47
N ASN A 115 -1.56 7.09 -0.76
CA ASN A 115 -3.03 7.13 -0.76
C ASN A 115 -3.58 7.19 0.67
N ALA A 116 -4.39 8.20 0.96
CA ALA A 116 -4.97 8.40 2.29
C ALA A 116 -5.78 7.17 2.76
N GLY A 117 -5.47 6.69 3.97
CA GLY A 117 -6.06 5.47 4.55
C GLY A 117 -5.36 4.16 4.16
N CYS A 118 -4.41 4.17 3.23
CA CYS A 118 -3.48 3.06 3.05
C CYS A 118 -2.31 3.19 4.03
N HIS A 119 -1.98 2.10 4.71
CA HIS A 119 -0.85 2.01 5.63
C HIS A 119 0.16 0.94 5.21
N GLU A 120 0.10 0.50 3.95
CA GLU A 120 1.04 -0.46 3.39
C GLU A 120 2.41 0.17 3.13
N MET A 121 3.46 -0.54 3.54
CA MET A 121 4.85 -0.28 3.18
C MET A 121 5.23 -1.23 2.05
N VAL A 122 5.59 -0.70 0.89
CA VAL A 122 5.97 -1.46 -0.32
C VAL A 122 7.39 -1.12 -0.73
N LEU A 123 8.05 -1.97 -1.52
CA LEU A 123 9.34 -1.58 -2.11
C LEU A 123 9.12 -0.45 -3.12
N ALA A 124 10.04 0.51 -3.21
CA ALA A 124 9.90 1.63 -4.14
C ALA A 124 9.72 1.18 -5.61
N ILE A 125 10.39 0.11 -6.03
CA ILE A 125 10.21 -0.54 -7.34
C ILE A 125 8.79 -1.11 -7.57
N GLN A 126 8.07 -1.45 -6.49
CA GLN A 126 6.71 -1.99 -6.52
C GLN A 126 5.64 -0.89 -6.34
N LEU A 127 6.01 0.34 -6.00
CA LEU A 127 5.07 1.41 -5.65
C LEU A 127 4.09 1.71 -6.78
N GLN A 128 4.53 1.74 -8.05
CA GLN A 128 3.64 2.01 -9.18
C GLN A 128 2.60 0.90 -9.41
N SER A 129 3.02 -0.37 -9.32
CA SER A 129 2.09 -1.51 -9.36
C SER A 129 1.12 -1.52 -8.18
N HIS A 130 1.58 -1.17 -6.97
CA HIS A 130 0.71 -1.00 -5.82
C HIS A 130 -0.30 0.13 -6.07
N LEU A 131 0.13 1.32 -6.49
CA LEU A 131 -0.75 2.48 -6.72
C LEU A 131 -1.89 2.19 -7.71
N ALA A 132 -1.61 1.45 -8.78
CA ALA A 132 -2.61 1.03 -9.76
C ALA A 132 -3.69 0.08 -9.20
N GLN A 133 -3.34 -0.72 -8.18
CA GLN A 133 -4.20 -1.77 -7.61
C GLN A 133 -4.75 -1.41 -6.21
N CYS A 134 -4.15 -0.44 -5.53
CA CYS A 134 -4.41 -0.02 -4.16
C CYS A 134 -5.89 0.27 -3.93
N LEU A 135 -6.51 -0.39 -2.94
CA LEU A 135 -7.94 -0.21 -2.62
C LEU A 135 -8.26 1.23 -2.18
N TYR A 136 -7.25 1.98 -1.72
CA TYR A 136 -7.36 3.37 -1.29
C TYR A 136 -7.13 4.40 -2.42
N ARG A 137 -6.87 3.97 -3.65
CA ARG A 137 -6.76 4.87 -4.81
C ARG A 137 -8.10 5.52 -5.12
N LEU A 138 -8.08 6.76 -5.60
CA LEU A 138 -9.28 7.43 -6.11
C LEU A 138 -9.64 6.89 -7.50
N VAL A 139 -10.91 6.54 -7.68
CA VAL A 139 -11.54 6.16 -8.94
C VAL A 139 -12.70 7.11 -9.24
N THR A 140 -13.16 7.14 -10.48
CA THR A 140 -14.35 7.88 -10.91
C THR A 140 -15.44 6.89 -11.28
N CYS A 141 -16.64 7.06 -10.73
CA CYS A 141 -17.79 6.20 -11.05
C CYS A 141 -18.20 6.40 -12.51
N SER A 142 -18.23 5.31 -13.29
CA SER A 142 -18.66 5.31 -14.69
C SER A 142 -20.07 5.87 -14.89
N HIS A 143 -20.95 5.68 -13.92
CA HIS A 143 -22.37 6.02 -14.02
C HIS A 143 -22.68 7.47 -13.61
N CYS A 144 -22.14 7.97 -12.50
CA CYS A 144 -22.44 9.31 -11.98
C CYS A 144 -21.28 10.32 -12.01
N GLN A 145 -20.09 9.90 -12.45
CA GLN A 145 -18.86 10.73 -12.52
C GLN A 145 -18.38 11.29 -11.16
N GLU A 146 -18.90 10.75 -10.06
CA GLU A 146 -18.42 11.03 -8.69
C GLU A 146 -17.04 10.40 -8.46
N LYS A 147 -16.18 11.07 -7.69
CA LYS A 147 -14.85 10.55 -7.31
C LYS A 147 -14.91 9.95 -5.92
N LEU A 148 -14.46 8.71 -5.80
CA LEU A 148 -14.56 7.90 -4.59
C LEU A 148 -13.36 6.95 -4.45
N VAL A 149 -13.20 6.37 -3.27
CA VAL A 149 -12.15 5.39 -3.00
C VAL A 149 -12.53 4.05 -3.65
N ALA A 150 -11.57 3.36 -4.28
CA ALA A 150 -11.83 2.12 -5.02
C ALA A 150 -12.49 1.02 -4.18
N LYS A 151 -12.15 0.92 -2.89
CA LYS A 151 -12.77 0.05 -1.89
C LYS A 151 -14.29 0.22 -1.78
N ASP A 152 -14.78 1.44 -1.97
CA ASP A 152 -16.17 1.82 -1.70
C ASP A 152 -17.03 1.81 -2.98
N LEU A 153 -16.44 1.59 -4.16
CA LEU A 153 -17.12 1.64 -5.46
C LEU A 153 -18.26 0.63 -5.57
N GLU A 154 -18.09 -0.58 -5.04
CA GLU A 154 -19.14 -1.61 -5.06
C GLU A 154 -20.29 -1.29 -4.10
N GLY A 155 -19.98 -0.73 -2.92
CA GLY A 155 -20.98 -0.19 -1.99
C GLY A 155 -21.76 0.98 -2.60
N HIS A 156 -21.09 1.82 -3.40
CA HIS A 156 -21.69 2.91 -4.13
C HIS A 156 -22.65 2.41 -5.22
N HIS A 157 -22.20 1.50 -6.10
CA HIS A 157 -23.05 0.90 -7.15
C HIS A 157 -24.28 0.19 -6.58
N SER A 158 -24.11 -0.63 -5.55
CA SER A 158 -25.18 -1.41 -4.93
C SER A 158 -26.23 -0.57 -4.19
N SER A 159 -25.87 0.57 -3.59
CA SER A 159 -26.76 1.33 -2.70
C SER A 159 -27.03 2.80 -3.11
N SER A 160 -26.00 3.61 -3.37
CA SER A 160 -26.10 5.08 -3.37
C SER A 160 -25.98 5.75 -4.74
N CYS A 161 -25.45 5.04 -5.74
CA CYS A 161 -25.24 5.58 -7.08
C CYS A 161 -26.57 5.86 -7.81
N ARG A 162 -26.93 7.14 -7.93
CA ARG A 162 -28.19 7.61 -8.55
C ARG A 162 -28.35 7.20 -10.01
N MET A 163 -27.24 7.15 -10.75
CA MET A 163 -27.19 6.85 -12.17
C MET A 163 -26.95 5.36 -12.47
N TYR A 164 -26.78 4.52 -11.45
CA TYR A 164 -26.60 3.08 -11.67
C TYR A 164 -27.86 2.47 -12.31
N PRO A 165 -27.75 1.67 -13.39
CA PRO A 165 -28.90 0.99 -13.97
C PRO A 165 -29.39 -0.09 -13.00
N VAL A 166 -30.71 -0.20 -12.84
CA VAL A 166 -31.36 -1.23 -12.03
C VAL A 166 -32.50 -1.85 -12.82
N ASP A 167 -32.67 -3.17 -12.68
CA ASP A 167 -33.76 -3.90 -13.30
C ASP A 167 -35.09 -3.55 -12.60
N CYS A 168 -36.15 -3.29 -13.39
CA CYS A 168 -37.49 -3.12 -12.84
C CYS A 168 -38.08 -4.47 -12.45
N GLU A 169 -38.16 -4.76 -11.15
CA GLU A 169 -38.70 -6.01 -10.58
C GLU A 169 -40.10 -6.38 -11.08
N ARG A 170 -40.92 -5.39 -11.48
CA ARG A 170 -42.23 -5.64 -12.09
C ARG A 170 -42.12 -6.14 -13.53
N CYS A 171 -41.49 -5.38 -14.43
CA CYS A 171 -41.57 -5.63 -15.88
C CYS A 171 -40.28 -6.13 -16.56
N GLY A 172 -39.18 -6.28 -15.82
CA GLY A 172 -37.90 -6.79 -16.32
C GLY A 172 -37.04 -5.79 -17.11
N GLU A 173 -37.45 -4.51 -17.18
CA GLU A 173 -36.75 -3.46 -17.92
C GLU A 173 -35.40 -3.10 -17.25
N LYS A 174 -34.29 -3.24 -17.97
CA LYS A 174 -32.92 -3.27 -17.38
C LYS A 174 -32.15 -1.94 -17.40
N VAL A 175 -32.69 -0.91 -18.05
CA VAL A 175 -31.98 0.36 -18.30
C VAL A 175 -32.59 1.52 -17.51
N VAL A 176 -33.25 1.22 -16.39
CA VAL A 176 -33.84 2.24 -15.52
C VAL A 176 -32.77 2.73 -14.55
N HIS A 177 -32.31 3.98 -14.69
CA HIS A 177 -31.42 4.57 -13.68
C HIS A 177 -32.09 4.58 -12.30
N ARG A 178 -31.35 4.28 -11.22
CA ARG A 178 -31.88 4.18 -9.84
C ARG A 178 -32.75 5.36 -9.43
N HIS A 179 -32.38 6.59 -9.80
CA HIS A 179 -33.17 7.79 -9.46
C HIS A 179 -34.47 7.97 -10.29
N LEU A 180 -34.63 7.22 -11.39
CA LEU A 180 -35.83 7.20 -12.23
C LEU A 180 -36.76 6.03 -11.91
N LEU A 181 -36.34 5.04 -11.11
CA LEU A 181 -37.12 3.83 -10.85
C LEU A 181 -38.53 4.12 -10.30
N ASN A 182 -38.66 5.09 -9.39
CA ASN A 182 -39.97 5.47 -8.85
C ASN A 182 -40.87 6.12 -9.92
N HIS A 183 -40.33 7.03 -10.73
CA HIS A 183 -41.04 7.65 -11.86
C HIS A 183 -41.45 6.60 -12.91
N HIS A 184 -40.57 5.64 -13.21
CA HIS A 184 -40.89 4.51 -14.07
C HIS A 184 -42.05 3.69 -13.50
N LEU A 185 -41.97 3.24 -12.24
CA LEU A 185 -43.02 2.45 -11.58
C LEU A 185 -44.38 3.17 -11.52
N GLN A 186 -44.40 4.51 -11.52
CA GLN A 186 -45.61 5.33 -11.54
C GLN A 186 -46.16 5.58 -12.96
N HIS A 187 -45.31 5.95 -13.92
CA HIS A 187 -45.73 6.55 -15.20
C HIS A 187 -45.32 5.80 -16.47
N SER A 188 -44.32 4.91 -16.40
CA SER A 188 -43.69 4.31 -17.61
C SER A 188 -43.57 2.79 -17.59
N CYS A 189 -43.74 2.15 -16.44
CA CYS A 189 -43.72 0.70 -16.30
C CYS A 189 -44.91 0.10 -17.05
N ARG A 190 -44.66 -0.97 -17.81
CA ARG A 190 -45.71 -1.73 -18.50
C ARG A 190 -46.69 -2.41 -17.53
N LEU A 191 -46.21 -2.78 -16.34
CA LEU A 191 -46.95 -3.57 -15.37
C LEU A 191 -47.21 -2.80 -14.06
N GLU A 192 -48.37 -3.01 -13.47
CA GLU A 192 -48.75 -2.46 -12.17
C GLU A 192 -49.39 -3.50 -11.26
N GLU A 193 -49.50 -3.20 -9.97
CA GLU A 193 -50.15 -4.06 -8.97
C GLU A 193 -51.66 -3.84 -8.98
N CYS A 194 -52.43 -4.91 -9.11
CA CYS A 194 -53.89 -4.87 -9.00
C CYS A 194 -54.32 -4.52 -7.57
N LEU A 195 -55.05 -3.42 -7.38
CA LEU A 195 -55.56 -2.99 -6.06
C LEU A 195 -56.54 -3.97 -5.39
N VAL A 196 -56.98 -5.03 -6.08
CA VAL A 196 -57.92 -6.04 -5.58
C VAL A 196 -57.23 -7.33 -5.12
N CYS A 197 -56.08 -7.68 -5.71
CA CYS A 197 -55.41 -8.98 -5.48
C CYS A 197 -53.87 -8.93 -5.50
N ASN A 198 -53.28 -7.73 -5.50
CA ASN A 198 -51.85 -7.40 -5.57
C ASN A 198 -51.03 -8.05 -6.71
N SER A 199 -51.68 -8.78 -7.62
CA SER A 199 -51.04 -9.47 -8.74
C SER A 199 -50.71 -8.49 -9.87
N LEU A 200 -49.64 -8.77 -10.62
CA LEU A 200 -49.22 -7.92 -11.74
C LEU A 200 -50.24 -7.91 -12.89
N VAL A 201 -50.53 -6.72 -13.40
CA VAL A 201 -51.44 -6.45 -14.53
C VAL A 201 -50.73 -5.64 -15.60
N ASP A 202 -50.94 -5.99 -16.87
CA ASP A 202 -50.46 -5.21 -18.01
C ASP A 202 -51.35 -3.98 -18.25
N ARG A 203 -50.76 -2.78 -18.16
CA ARG A 203 -51.46 -1.49 -18.32
C ARG A 203 -52.09 -1.28 -19.70
N LYS A 204 -51.61 -1.96 -20.74
CA LYS A 204 -52.15 -1.84 -22.11
C LYS A 204 -53.30 -2.80 -22.39
N THR A 205 -53.39 -3.92 -21.66
CA THR A 205 -54.43 -4.94 -21.92
C THR A 205 -55.37 -5.19 -20.74
N SER A 206 -55.09 -4.63 -19.56
CA SER A 206 -55.81 -4.87 -18.30
C SER A 206 -55.96 -6.36 -17.94
N LYS A 207 -54.95 -7.17 -18.28
CA LYS A 207 -54.91 -8.62 -18.00
C LYS A 207 -53.82 -8.93 -16.99
N HIS A 208 -54.07 -9.93 -16.14
CA HIS A 208 -53.07 -10.45 -15.23
C HIS A 208 -51.92 -11.13 -15.98
N VAL A 209 -50.70 -10.90 -15.52
CA VAL A 209 -49.52 -11.55 -16.08
C VAL A 209 -49.41 -12.96 -15.50
N GLY A 210 -49.39 -13.97 -16.36
CA GLY A 210 -49.30 -15.39 -15.98
C GLY A 210 -50.62 -16.16 -15.98
N SER A 211 -51.78 -15.51 -16.10
CA SER A 211 -53.07 -16.19 -16.20
C SER A 211 -53.25 -16.89 -17.55
N SER A 212 -52.97 -18.20 -17.60
CA SER A 212 -53.22 -19.07 -18.76
C SER A 212 -54.33 -20.08 -18.44
N GLY A 213 -55.44 -20.01 -19.16
CA GLY A 213 -56.52 -20.99 -19.11
C GLY A 213 -57.65 -20.69 -18.12
N ASP A 214 -58.88 -20.76 -18.61
CA ASP A 214 -60.12 -20.64 -17.86
C ASP A 214 -60.35 -21.84 -16.92
N LEU A 215 -61.17 -21.63 -15.86
CA LEU A 215 -62.51 -22.24 -15.83
C LEU A 215 -63.41 -21.73 -14.69
N SER A 216 -64.70 -21.60 -15.03
CA SER A 216 -65.90 -21.61 -14.17
C SER A 216 -65.91 -20.78 -12.86
N HIS A 217 -66.73 -19.72 -12.87
CA HIS A 217 -67.56 -19.43 -11.71
C HIS A 217 -68.49 -20.63 -11.43
N SER A 218 -68.43 -21.21 -10.24
CA SER A 218 -69.49 -22.09 -9.72
C SER A 218 -69.79 -21.72 -8.27
N SER A 219 -70.87 -20.96 -8.06
CA SER A 219 -71.36 -20.63 -6.72
C SER A 219 -71.97 -21.88 -6.06
N SER A 220 -71.34 -22.37 -4.99
CA SER A 220 -71.89 -23.38 -4.09
C SER A 220 -71.64 -22.94 -2.65
N SER A 221 -72.69 -22.94 -1.83
CA SER A 221 -72.67 -22.43 -0.46
C SER A 221 -72.48 -23.52 0.58
N SER A 222 -72.05 -23.11 1.78
CA SER A 222 -72.02 -23.92 3.02
C SER A 222 -70.86 -24.94 3.08
N SER A 223 -70.20 -25.21 4.22
CA SER A 223 -70.55 -24.94 5.63
C SER A 223 -69.32 -24.73 6.54
N THR A 224 -69.54 -24.03 7.67
CA THR A 224 -68.91 -24.23 9.00
C THR A 224 -67.37 -24.18 9.21
N ALA A 225 -66.96 -23.13 9.93
CA ALA A 225 -66.26 -23.17 11.23
C ALA A 225 -64.71 -23.36 11.33
N THR A 226 -64.08 -22.31 11.89
CA THR A 226 -63.06 -22.28 12.98
C THR A 226 -61.72 -23.04 12.85
N ASP A 227 -60.61 -22.27 12.84
CA ASP A 227 -59.60 -22.13 13.93
C ASP A 227 -58.96 -23.39 14.57
N ASP A 228 -57.66 -23.44 14.92
CA ASP A 228 -56.53 -22.50 14.75
C ASP A 228 -55.15 -23.22 14.89
N SER A 229 -54.10 -22.59 14.36
CA SER A 229 -52.65 -22.70 14.63
C SER A 229 -52.03 -23.96 15.27
N SER A 230 -51.07 -24.55 14.53
CA SER A 230 -49.99 -25.38 15.10
C SER A 230 -48.65 -24.63 15.20
N LYS A 231 -48.52 -23.84 16.27
CA LYS A 231 -47.35 -23.80 17.18
C LYS A 231 -45.94 -24.06 16.61
N SER A 232 -45.12 -23.00 16.52
CA SER A 232 -43.64 -23.08 16.51
C SER A 232 -43.05 -22.33 17.72
N GLN A 233 -42.11 -22.93 18.45
CA GLN A 233 -41.69 -22.47 19.79
C GLN A 233 -40.27 -21.89 19.83
N SER A 234 -40.12 -20.74 20.52
CA SER A 234 -38.99 -20.40 21.42
C SER A 234 -37.59 -20.19 20.79
N ALA A 235 -36.61 -19.52 21.43
CA ALA A 235 -36.57 -18.87 22.75
C ALA A 235 -35.69 -17.59 22.75
N THR A 236 -35.94 -16.69 23.71
CA THR A 236 -35.01 -15.62 24.15
C THR A 236 -34.44 -15.95 25.53
N PRO A 237 -33.34 -15.30 25.97
CA PRO A 237 -33.44 -14.16 26.90
C PRO A 237 -32.43 -13.03 26.55
N SER A 238 -32.38 -11.82 27.14
CA SER A 238 -33.12 -11.13 28.22
C SER A 238 -33.61 -9.75 27.67
N GLY A 239 -34.08 -8.71 28.39
CA GLY A 239 -34.24 -8.39 29.82
C GLY A 239 -33.06 -7.60 30.44
N GLY A 240 -33.18 -6.32 30.82
CA GLY A 240 -34.26 -5.35 30.59
C GLY A 240 -34.15 -4.05 31.44
N GLN A 241 -34.95 -3.02 31.11
CA GLN A 241 -35.24 -1.77 31.87
C GLN A 241 -34.07 -0.74 32.00
N GLY A 242 -34.28 0.59 32.08
CA GLY A 242 -35.49 1.42 31.89
C GLY A 242 -35.30 2.93 32.22
N GLY A 243 -36.12 3.84 31.64
CA GLY A 243 -36.17 5.31 31.91
C GLY A 243 -35.15 6.16 31.09
N LYS A 244 -35.47 7.25 30.36
CA LYS A 244 -36.29 8.49 30.57
C LYS A 244 -35.69 9.40 31.67
N LYS A 245 -35.45 10.72 31.49
CA LYS A 245 -36.12 11.75 30.64
C LYS A 245 -35.29 13.08 30.52
N SER A 246 -35.42 13.83 29.42
CA SER A 246 -35.31 15.32 29.23
C SER A 246 -34.15 16.19 29.80
N GLY A 247 -33.60 17.11 28.98
CA GLY A 247 -32.83 18.32 29.39
C GLY A 247 -33.73 19.54 29.69
N PRO A 248 -33.31 20.85 29.51
CA PRO A 248 -32.12 21.39 28.82
C PRO A 248 -31.41 22.61 29.52
N ARG A 249 -30.46 23.29 28.82
CA ARG A 249 -30.02 24.72 28.93
C ARG A 249 -29.82 25.34 30.35
N SER A 250 -28.65 25.92 30.67
CA SER A 250 -28.30 27.30 30.26
C SER A 250 -26.87 27.76 30.63
N LYS A 251 -26.46 28.91 30.08
CA LYS A 251 -25.24 29.71 30.37
C LYS A 251 -25.12 30.09 31.86
N GLN A 252 -23.90 30.34 32.37
CA GLN A 252 -23.43 31.71 32.71
C GLN A 252 -22.08 31.79 33.46
N LYS A 253 -21.08 32.35 32.75
CA LYS A 253 -19.88 33.09 33.20
C LYS A 253 -19.99 33.78 34.59
N GLN A 254 -18.97 33.58 35.45
CA GLN A 254 -18.45 34.65 36.34
C GLN A 254 -17.01 34.39 36.82
N GLN A 255 -16.33 35.46 37.28
CA GLN A 255 -14.94 35.47 37.75
C GLN A 255 -14.85 35.98 39.20
N ARG A 256 -13.96 35.40 40.02
CA ARG A 256 -13.23 35.97 41.18
C ARG A 256 -12.10 34.97 41.52
N LYS A 257 -10.82 35.32 41.73
CA LYS A 257 -10.15 36.30 42.63
C LYS A 257 -10.19 35.92 44.12
N GLY A 258 -9.00 35.92 44.76
CA GLY A 258 -8.73 35.49 46.14
C GLY A 258 -8.10 34.08 46.12
N GLU A 259 -6.78 33.85 46.22
CA GLU A 259 -5.72 34.28 47.17
C GLU A 259 -5.54 33.38 48.41
N LYS A 260 -4.27 33.26 48.85
CA LYS A 260 -3.76 32.83 50.18
C LYS A 260 -3.74 31.33 50.53
N SER A 261 -2.63 30.71 50.11
CA SER A 261 -1.55 30.20 50.99
C SER A 261 -1.86 29.26 52.16
N SER A 262 -1.17 28.11 52.17
CA SER A 262 -0.36 27.68 53.32
C SER A 262 0.85 26.86 52.84
N ALA A 263 1.80 26.55 53.73
CA ALA A 263 2.98 25.71 53.47
C ALA A 263 2.61 24.19 53.53
N VAL A 264 3.50 23.23 53.26
CA VAL A 264 4.64 22.81 54.11
C VAL A 264 5.70 22.03 53.30
N ALA A 265 6.85 21.78 53.93
CA ALA A 265 8.08 21.25 53.37
C ALA A 265 8.03 19.87 52.68
N THR A 266 9.04 19.69 51.82
CA THR A 266 9.65 18.47 51.31
C THR A 266 9.74 17.29 52.29
N THR A 267 9.44 16.09 51.78
CA THR A 267 10.12 14.82 52.14
C THR A 267 10.35 14.02 50.85
N GLU A 268 11.28 13.07 50.87
CA GLU A 268 11.77 12.33 49.70
C GLU A 268 11.03 11.01 49.51
N GLU A 269 10.56 10.69 48.29
CA GLU A 269 10.23 9.31 47.89
C GLU A 269 10.76 8.98 46.48
N ARG A 270 11.91 8.30 46.48
CA ARG A 270 12.33 7.22 45.57
C ARG A 270 11.34 6.84 44.45
N GLU A 271 11.62 7.23 43.21
CA GLU A 271 11.06 6.56 42.03
C GLU A 271 11.90 5.33 41.66
N GLU A 272 11.26 4.18 41.53
CA GLU A 272 11.89 2.94 41.05
C GLU A 272 11.66 2.78 39.54
N GLY A 273 12.66 2.22 38.84
CA GLY A 273 12.67 2.20 37.38
C GLY A 273 11.57 1.34 36.76
N GLN A 274 10.80 1.94 35.85
CA GLN A 274 9.89 1.20 34.96
C GLN A 274 10.68 0.67 33.76
N GLY A 275 10.63 -0.65 33.54
CA GLY A 275 11.13 -1.27 32.31
C GLY A 275 10.09 -1.19 31.20
N GLU A 276 10.53 -0.99 29.96
CA GLU A 276 9.66 -1.07 28.79
C GLU A 276 9.43 -2.56 28.44
N GLU A 277 8.17 -3.00 28.44
CA GLU A 277 7.81 -4.39 28.09
C GLU A 277 7.81 -4.63 26.57
N ASP A 278 8.31 -5.79 26.16
CA ASP A 278 8.54 -6.12 24.74
C ASP A 278 7.22 -6.49 24.03
N GLY A 279 6.73 -5.58 23.19
CA GLY A 279 5.48 -5.69 22.44
C GLY A 279 5.54 -6.70 21.29
N GLY A 280 5.54 -8.00 21.61
CA GLY A 280 5.68 -9.09 20.64
C GLY A 280 4.60 -9.15 19.56
N TYR A 281 4.97 -8.80 18.33
CA TYR A 281 4.11 -8.94 17.14
C TYR A 281 4.05 -10.40 16.66
N HIS A 282 2.87 -11.03 16.74
CA HIS A 282 2.65 -12.37 16.22
C HIS A 282 2.81 -12.41 14.69
N LEU A 283 3.94 -12.95 14.21
CA LEU A 283 4.17 -13.19 12.79
C LEU A 283 3.27 -14.32 12.26
N GLY A 284 2.60 -14.04 11.14
CA GLY A 284 1.85 -15.05 10.39
C GLY A 284 2.74 -16.15 9.82
N HIS A 285 2.19 -17.35 9.68
CA HIS A 285 2.93 -18.59 9.41
C HIS A 285 3.83 -18.50 8.15
N PRO A 286 5.12 -18.92 8.20
CA PRO A 286 6.10 -18.67 7.11
C PRO A 286 5.74 -19.20 5.72
N THR A 287 4.85 -20.20 5.64
CA THR A 287 4.46 -20.86 4.38
C THR A 287 3.61 -20.01 3.45
N ALA A 288 2.95 -18.95 3.94
CA ALA A 288 2.14 -18.06 3.11
C ALA A 288 3.01 -17.13 2.25
N VAL A 289 4.02 -16.50 2.86
CA VAL A 289 4.93 -15.55 2.18
C VAL A 289 5.70 -16.25 1.06
N PHE A 290 6.18 -17.47 1.29
CA PHE A 290 6.98 -18.21 0.30
C PHE A 290 6.21 -18.50 -0.99
N ARG A 291 4.94 -18.96 -0.87
CA ARG A 291 4.05 -19.14 -2.03
C ARG A 291 3.79 -17.83 -2.76
N HIS A 292 3.60 -16.73 -2.02
CA HIS A 292 3.28 -15.44 -2.63
C HIS A 292 4.48 -14.88 -3.43
N VAL A 293 5.70 -15.03 -2.91
CA VAL A 293 6.95 -14.70 -3.62
C VAL A 293 7.11 -15.56 -4.88
N GLN A 294 6.82 -16.86 -4.83
CA GLN A 294 6.86 -17.73 -6.03
C GLN A 294 5.80 -17.34 -7.07
N THR A 295 4.58 -16.95 -6.67
CA THR A 295 3.56 -16.45 -7.61
C THR A 295 3.93 -15.08 -8.20
N LEU A 296 4.57 -14.19 -7.43
CA LEU A 296 5.03 -12.90 -7.95
C LEU A 296 6.22 -13.06 -8.90
N ALA A 297 7.15 -13.98 -8.62
CA ALA A 297 8.27 -14.29 -9.51
C ALA A 297 7.77 -14.87 -10.86
N THR A 298 6.81 -15.80 -10.83
CA THR A 298 6.23 -16.38 -12.05
C THR A 298 5.34 -15.39 -12.83
N GLN A 299 4.60 -14.51 -12.15
CA GLN A 299 3.89 -13.39 -12.80
C GLN A 299 4.86 -12.37 -13.44
N GLN A 300 5.98 -12.07 -12.78
CA GLN A 300 6.99 -11.18 -13.36
C GLN A 300 7.67 -11.81 -14.58
N GLU A 301 7.84 -13.13 -14.60
CA GLU A 301 8.42 -13.86 -15.74
C GLU A 301 7.44 -14.00 -16.93
N LEU A 302 6.15 -14.19 -16.66
CA LEU A 302 5.09 -14.07 -17.66
C LEU A 302 5.11 -12.67 -18.28
N LEU A 303 5.12 -11.61 -17.48
CA LEU A 303 5.19 -10.22 -17.98
C LEU A 303 6.48 -9.94 -18.78
N ARG A 304 7.63 -10.55 -18.44
CA ARG A 304 8.86 -10.46 -19.25
C ARG A 304 8.73 -11.19 -20.58
N THR A 305 8.19 -12.40 -20.59
CA THR A 305 8.00 -13.19 -21.81
C THR A 305 6.95 -12.58 -22.74
N ASP A 306 5.88 -12.00 -22.17
CA ASP A 306 4.88 -11.22 -22.90
C ASP A 306 5.49 -9.95 -23.51
N MET A 307 6.24 -9.15 -22.74
CA MET A 307 6.96 -7.98 -23.29
C MET A 307 7.97 -8.37 -24.37
N ALA A 308 8.64 -9.53 -24.23
CA ALA A 308 9.56 -10.06 -25.24
C ALA A 308 8.84 -10.68 -26.46
N SER A 309 7.57 -11.06 -26.37
CA SER A 309 6.76 -11.49 -27.52
C SER A 309 6.13 -10.29 -28.23
N LEU A 310 5.68 -9.29 -27.48
CA LEU A 310 5.11 -8.04 -27.97
C LEU A 310 6.16 -7.21 -28.72
N SER A 311 7.40 -7.14 -28.22
CA SER A 311 8.49 -6.46 -28.92
C SER A 311 8.84 -7.13 -30.25
N ARG A 312 9.00 -8.46 -30.28
CA ARG A 312 9.21 -9.23 -31.52
C ARG A 312 8.06 -9.05 -32.51
N THR A 313 6.82 -9.17 -32.06
CA THR A 313 5.63 -8.96 -32.91
C THR A 313 5.56 -7.54 -33.47
N THR A 314 5.98 -6.54 -32.70
CA THR A 314 6.03 -5.14 -33.15
C THR A 314 7.14 -4.92 -34.19
N VAL A 315 8.34 -5.45 -33.97
CA VAL A 315 9.44 -5.38 -34.95
C VAL A 315 9.10 -6.10 -36.25
N THR A 316 8.50 -7.31 -36.17
CA THR A 316 8.02 -8.03 -37.36
C THR A 316 6.99 -7.20 -38.13
N ARG A 317 5.99 -6.63 -37.46
CA ARG A 317 4.96 -5.79 -38.11
C ARG A 317 5.51 -4.51 -38.72
N LEU A 318 6.51 -3.87 -38.10
CA LEU A 318 7.20 -2.71 -38.69
C LEU A 318 8.00 -3.11 -39.95
N THR A 319 8.61 -4.29 -39.94
CA THR A 319 9.34 -4.84 -41.09
C THR A 319 8.39 -5.25 -42.23
N GLU A 320 7.24 -5.86 -41.90
CA GLU A 320 6.18 -6.21 -42.85
C GLU A 320 5.52 -4.97 -43.46
N ALA A 321 5.31 -3.90 -42.68
CA ALA A 321 4.80 -2.62 -43.16
C ALA A 321 5.81 -1.94 -44.11
N ALA A 322 7.09 -1.90 -43.74
CA ALA A 322 8.16 -1.41 -44.60
C ALA A 322 8.35 -2.25 -45.89
N SER A 323 7.80 -3.47 -45.94
CA SER A 323 7.84 -4.36 -47.10
C SER A 323 6.58 -4.31 -47.97
N ARG A 324 5.62 -3.42 -47.66
CA ARG A 324 4.33 -3.34 -48.37
C ARG A 324 3.85 -1.90 -48.55
N ASP A 325 4.32 -1.26 -49.62
CA ASP A 325 3.50 -0.27 -50.29
C ASP A 325 3.48 -0.46 -51.81
N SER A 326 2.36 -0.13 -52.43
CA SER A 326 1.93 -0.63 -53.74
C SER A 326 2.15 0.37 -54.89
N HIS A 327 2.75 1.52 -54.61
CA HIS A 327 2.96 2.62 -55.57
C HIS A 327 4.41 3.06 -55.78
N GLY A 328 5.39 2.24 -55.37
CA GLY A 328 6.60 2.06 -56.17
C GLY A 328 7.57 3.22 -56.33
N ASN A 329 7.67 4.15 -55.37
CA ASN A 329 8.89 4.95 -55.20
C ASN A 329 9.06 5.52 -53.78
N GLU A 330 9.94 4.90 -52.99
CA GLU A 330 10.83 5.59 -52.03
C GLU A 330 11.87 4.57 -51.52
N GLU A 331 13.15 4.93 -51.54
CA GLU A 331 14.19 4.09 -50.93
C GLU A 331 14.07 4.18 -49.41
N LEU A 332 13.97 3.04 -48.73
CA LEU A 332 14.07 2.99 -47.26
C LEU A 332 15.43 3.55 -46.86
N ASP A 333 15.44 4.71 -46.19
CA ASP A 333 16.66 5.37 -45.70
C ASP A 333 17.60 4.35 -45.05
N GLU A 334 18.84 4.34 -45.52
CA GLU A 334 19.88 3.44 -45.01
C GLU A 334 20.08 3.64 -43.49
N GLY A 335 19.79 4.85 -42.97
CA GLY A 335 19.72 5.16 -41.54
C GLY A 335 18.61 4.40 -40.79
N VAL A 336 17.43 4.24 -41.38
CA VAL A 336 16.30 3.43 -40.84
C VAL A 336 16.65 1.94 -40.87
N ILE A 337 17.20 1.42 -41.97
CA ILE A 337 17.64 0.02 -42.05
C ILE A 337 18.71 -0.26 -40.98
N LYS A 338 19.70 0.64 -40.83
CA LYS A 338 20.72 0.58 -39.77
C LYS A 338 20.14 0.76 -38.37
N LEU A 339 18.97 1.39 -38.19
CA LEU A 339 18.30 1.50 -36.90
C LEU A 339 17.57 0.20 -36.53
N ILE A 340 16.86 -0.41 -37.48
CA ILE A 340 16.19 -1.72 -37.29
C ILE A 340 17.20 -2.80 -36.92
N GLY A 341 18.31 -2.91 -37.67
CA GLY A 341 19.37 -3.88 -37.36
C GLY A 341 19.99 -3.70 -35.96
N ARG A 342 20.20 -2.45 -35.52
CA ARG A 342 20.68 -2.16 -34.14
C ARG A 342 19.67 -2.58 -33.08
N LEU A 343 18.37 -2.36 -33.30
CA LEU A 343 17.32 -2.80 -32.38
C LEU A 343 17.21 -4.33 -32.31
N GLU A 344 17.33 -5.02 -33.44
CA GLU A 344 17.39 -6.48 -33.45
C GLU A 344 18.60 -7.00 -32.64
N ASP A 345 19.79 -6.43 -32.83
CA ASP A 345 20.99 -6.91 -32.16
C ASP A 345 20.99 -6.62 -30.65
N GLN A 346 20.36 -5.51 -30.24
CA GLN A 346 20.06 -5.25 -28.83
C GLN A 346 19.07 -6.28 -28.26
N LEU A 347 18.01 -6.65 -28.98
CA LEU A 347 17.07 -7.70 -28.56
C LEU A 347 17.73 -9.09 -28.49
N LYS A 348 18.59 -9.43 -29.46
CA LYS A 348 19.39 -10.68 -29.47
C LYS A 348 20.38 -10.70 -28.29
N ALA A 349 20.98 -9.57 -27.94
CA ALA A 349 21.88 -9.45 -26.78
C ALA A 349 21.13 -9.59 -25.44
N PHE A 350 19.98 -8.92 -25.30
CA PHE A 350 19.12 -9.02 -24.12
C PHE A 350 18.62 -10.46 -23.90
N GLY A 351 18.23 -11.17 -24.96
CA GLY A 351 17.87 -12.59 -24.89
C GLY A 351 18.99 -13.47 -24.32
N ARG A 352 20.22 -13.30 -24.82
CA ARG A 352 21.40 -14.03 -24.29
C ARG A 352 21.71 -13.70 -22.83
N GLN A 353 21.49 -12.46 -22.40
CA GLN A 353 21.65 -12.08 -20.99
C GLN A 353 20.63 -12.81 -20.11
N MET A 354 19.34 -12.77 -20.47
CA MET A 354 18.27 -13.47 -19.72
C MET A 354 18.52 -14.98 -19.63
N GLU A 355 18.99 -15.60 -20.71
CA GLU A 355 19.35 -17.04 -20.74
C GLU A 355 20.57 -17.34 -19.85
N THR A 356 21.56 -16.45 -19.82
CA THR A 356 22.72 -16.55 -18.92
C THR A 356 22.30 -16.40 -17.45
N GLU A 357 21.43 -15.45 -17.12
CA GLU A 357 20.90 -15.26 -15.76
C GLU A 357 20.04 -16.45 -15.31
N ARG A 358 19.26 -17.05 -16.22
CA ARG A 358 18.50 -18.29 -15.97
C ARG A 358 19.44 -19.46 -15.66
N ASN A 359 20.46 -19.69 -16.49
CA ASN A 359 21.38 -20.81 -16.31
C ASN A 359 22.22 -20.66 -15.03
N ASN A 360 22.62 -19.42 -14.69
CA ASN A 360 23.29 -19.11 -13.42
C ASN A 360 22.41 -19.33 -12.18
N ARG A 361 21.08 -19.20 -12.28
CA ARG A 361 20.15 -19.55 -11.18
C ARG A 361 20.05 -21.06 -11.00
N ILE A 362 19.87 -21.82 -12.09
CA ILE A 362 19.81 -23.28 -12.06
C ILE A 362 21.09 -23.85 -11.42
N ALA A 363 22.27 -23.37 -11.82
CA ALA A 363 23.56 -23.76 -11.25
C ALA A 363 23.81 -23.34 -9.78
N VAL A 364 22.87 -22.58 -9.17
CA VAL A 364 22.84 -22.24 -7.73
C VAL A 364 21.75 -23.01 -6.99
N GLU A 365 20.68 -23.43 -7.67
CA GLU A 365 19.63 -24.30 -7.11
C GLU A 365 20.04 -25.79 -7.13
N GLU A 366 21.05 -26.17 -7.92
CA GLU A 366 21.69 -27.50 -7.95
C GLU A 366 22.89 -27.65 -6.98
N ARG A 367 23.03 -26.79 -5.97
CA ARG A 367 24.15 -26.76 -5.00
C ARG A 367 23.72 -26.66 -3.54
#